data_AF-A0A8H4A868-F1
#
_entry.id   AF-A0A8H4A868-F1
#
_cell.length_a   1.000
_cell.length_b   1.000
_cell.length_c   1.000
_cell.angle_alpha   90.00
_cell.angle_beta   90.00
_cell.angle_gamma   90.00
#
_symmetry.space_group_name_H-M   'P 1'
#
loop_
_entity.id
_entity.type
_entity.pdbx_description
1 polymer ?
#
loop_
_entity_poly.entity_id
_entity_poly.type
_entity_poly.pdbx_seq_one_letter_code
_entity_poly.pdbx_strand_id
1 'polypeptide(L)'
;MTFKYFFGHYHNHHNLHKNTETDSELNGEKKVDLETNQDKNLPTPTTVVNTDDSQKLKSLGIQIAVALAIHNFPEGLSTFTTAIANTKISVIYAIALSLHKIPEGPIISLPIYYATGSRWKAFIIAATVGITSQMLGALQGYIVFVTVWNEAVSGFLFAFVTGSLLYVILHRMIPLARSYDPQDKYYTYCVCSGLFFFAIVASFFDL
;
A
#
# COMPACT_ATOMS: atom_id res chain seq x y z
N MET A 1 3.83 -14.89 -20.11
CA MET A 1 4.73 -15.67 -19.24
C MET A 1 5.40 -14.79 -18.15
N THR A 2 4.73 -13.74 -17.65
CA THR A 2 5.39 -12.61 -16.93
C THR A 2 4.96 -12.47 -15.46
N PHE A 3 3.90 -13.15 -15.03
CA PHE A 3 3.32 -12.95 -13.69
C PHE A 3 4.06 -13.70 -12.56
N LYS A 4 4.93 -14.66 -12.90
CA LYS A 4 5.61 -15.54 -11.92
C LYS A 4 6.89 -14.92 -11.33
N TYR A 5 7.47 -13.91 -11.99
CA TYR A 5 8.70 -13.26 -11.51
C TYR A 5 8.48 -12.24 -10.39
N PHE A 6 7.25 -11.75 -10.19
CA PHE A 6 6.94 -10.78 -9.14
C PHE A 6 6.82 -11.42 -7.73
N PHE A 7 6.74 -12.76 -7.63
CA PHE A 7 6.47 -13.47 -6.37
C PHE A 7 7.61 -14.40 -5.90
N GLY A 8 8.75 -14.45 -6.61
CA GLY A 8 9.75 -15.53 -6.47
C GLY A 8 10.91 -15.32 -5.49
N HIS A 9 11.05 -14.16 -4.84
CA HIS A 9 12.20 -13.91 -3.98
C HIS A 9 11.80 -13.21 -2.68
N TYR A 10 11.26 -14.00 -1.76
CA TYR A 10 11.36 -13.69 -0.33
C TYR A 10 12.23 -14.78 0.29
N HIS A 11 13.54 -14.65 0.07
CA HIS A 11 14.54 -15.51 0.71
C HIS A 11 15.03 -14.83 1.99
N ASN A 12 15.09 -15.65 3.03
CA ASN A 12 15.32 -15.34 4.43
C ASN A 12 16.77 -14.87 4.65
N HIS A 13 16.96 -13.64 5.12
CA HIS A 13 18.22 -13.13 5.69
C HIS A 13 17.79 -12.19 6.84
N HIS A 14 18.12 -12.42 8.11
CA HIS A 14 19.48 -12.47 8.61
C HIS A 14 19.52 -13.09 10.02
N ASN A 15 20.26 -14.18 10.18
CA ASN A 15 21.05 -14.42 11.39
C ASN A 15 22.33 -13.57 11.26
N LEU A 16 22.69 -12.81 12.29
CA LEU A 16 24.04 -12.27 12.43
C LEU A 16 24.62 -12.74 13.76
N HIS A 17 25.50 -13.73 13.64
CA HIS A 17 26.48 -14.11 14.66
C HIS A 17 27.25 -12.88 15.13
N LYS A 18 27.36 -12.72 16.45
CA LYS A 18 28.48 -12.02 17.08
C LYS A 18 29.22 -13.02 17.94
N ASN A 19 30.35 -13.50 17.43
CA ASN A 19 31.34 -14.22 18.21
C ASN A 19 32.11 -13.23 19.08
N THR A 20 32.37 -13.59 20.33
CA THR A 20 33.42 -13.02 21.15
C THR A 20 34.08 -14.20 21.86
N GLU A 21 35.32 -14.47 21.47
CA GLU A 21 36.31 -15.29 22.19
C GLU A 21 36.49 -14.66 23.61
N THR A 22 36.83 -15.33 24.71
CA THR A 22 37.76 -16.41 24.98
C THR A 22 37.48 -16.86 26.44
N ASP A 23 37.73 -18.12 26.79
CA ASP A 23 38.54 -18.52 27.97
C ASP A 23 38.24 -19.94 28.50
N SER A 24 39.31 -20.72 28.49
CA SER A 24 39.75 -21.71 29.49
C SER A 24 38.85 -22.89 29.89
N GLU A 25 39.36 -24.06 29.50
CA GLU A 25 39.70 -25.20 30.37
C GLU A 25 38.63 -26.20 30.88
N LEU A 26 38.90 -27.45 30.48
CA LEU A 26 38.89 -28.68 31.27
C LEU A 26 37.55 -29.41 31.56
N ASN A 27 37.55 -30.63 31.01
CA ASN A 27 37.26 -31.89 31.71
C ASN A 27 35.86 -32.51 31.55
N GLY A 28 35.86 -33.81 31.27
CA GLY A 28 34.77 -34.71 31.63
C GLY A 28 34.11 -35.46 30.47
N GLU A 29 34.70 -36.58 30.09
CA GLU A 29 33.98 -37.69 29.47
C GLU A 29 32.67 -37.99 30.21
N LYS A 30 31.57 -38.14 29.47
CA LYS A 30 30.50 -39.05 29.87
C LYS A 30 29.79 -39.65 28.67
N LYS A 31 30.25 -40.84 28.31
CA LYS A 31 29.57 -41.79 27.42
C LYS A 31 28.38 -42.38 28.18
N VAL A 32 27.16 -42.16 27.70
CA VAL A 32 25.98 -42.94 28.09
C VAL A 32 25.27 -43.33 26.81
N ASP A 33 25.51 -44.57 26.39
CA ASP A 33 24.73 -45.25 25.36
C ASP A 33 23.39 -45.64 26.01
N LEU A 34 22.26 -45.30 25.40
CA LEU A 34 20.96 -45.95 25.67
C LEU A 34 20.01 -45.79 24.48
N GLU A 35 19.50 -46.94 24.07
CA GLU A 35 18.80 -47.25 22.84
C GLU A 35 17.39 -46.64 22.71
N THR A 36 16.94 -46.53 21.46
CA THR A 36 15.55 -46.66 20.98
C THR A 36 14.49 -45.71 21.54
N ASN A 37 14.08 -44.72 20.74
CA ASN A 37 12.65 -44.49 20.53
C ASN A 37 12.38 -43.84 19.18
N GLN A 38 11.81 -44.64 18.29
CA GLN A 38 11.24 -44.23 17.02
C GLN A 38 9.85 -43.63 17.33
N ASP A 39 9.79 -42.35 17.72
CA ASP A 39 8.51 -41.65 17.86
C ASP A 39 8.16 -40.86 16.59
N LYS A 40 7.03 -41.25 15.99
CA LYS A 40 6.42 -40.63 14.83
C LYS A 40 5.74 -39.33 15.28
N ASN A 41 6.39 -38.20 15.12
CA ASN A 41 5.72 -36.90 15.19
C ASN A 41 6.21 -35.98 14.07
N LEU A 42 5.49 -36.06 12.94
CA LEU A 42 5.48 -35.05 11.89
C LEU A 42 5.06 -33.71 12.51
N PRO A 43 5.82 -32.61 12.36
CA PRO A 43 5.39 -31.32 12.87
C PRO A 43 4.13 -30.89 12.11
N THR A 44 2.99 -30.94 12.78
CA THR A 44 1.79 -30.19 12.39
C THR A 44 2.15 -28.69 12.39
N PRO A 45 1.75 -27.91 11.37
CA PRO A 45 2.03 -26.49 11.32
C PRO A 45 1.05 -25.74 12.22
N THR A 46 1.13 -25.98 13.53
CA THR A 46 0.49 -25.11 14.52
C THR A 46 1.54 -24.11 14.96
N THR A 47 1.80 -23.12 14.10
CA THR A 47 2.56 -21.93 14.49
C THR A 47 1.79 -21.26 15.61
N VAL A 48 2.27 -21.42 16.85
CA VAL A 48 1.96 -20.57 17.99
C VAL A 48 2.27 -19.12 17.57
N VAL A 49 1.25 -18.39 17.15
CA VAL A 49 1.36 -16.95 16.88
C VAL A 49 1.57 -16.27 18.23
N ASN A 50 2.78 -15.75 18.47
CA ASN A 50 3.07 -14.93 19.64
C ASN A 50 2.09 -13.75 19.68
N THR A 51 1.54 -13.47 20.87
CA THR A 51 0.55 -12.40 21.09
C THR A 51 1.09 -11.01 20.72
N ASP A 52 2.40 -10.81 20.82
CA ASP A 52 3.10 -9.57 20.45
C ASP A 52 3.11 -9.33 18.91
N ASP A 53 3.24 -10.39 18.11
CA ASP A 53 3.19 -10.29 16.65
C ASP A 53 1.76 -10.00 16.16
N SER A 54 0.74 -10.55 16.83
CA SER A 54 -0.66 -10.25 16.51
C SER A 54 -1.02 -8.78 16.76
N GLN A 55 -0.50 -8.16 17.82
CA GLN A 55 -0.72 -6.74 18.09
C GLN A 55 0.00 -5.82 17.10
N LYS A 56 1.25 -6.16 16.72
CA LYS A 56 2.00 -5.44 15.69
C LYS A 56 1.32 -5.49 14.32
N LEU A 57 0.81 -6.66 13.93
CA LEU A 57 0.07 -6.85 12.67
C LEU A 57 -1.25 -6.07 12.64
N LYS A 58 -1.99 -6.05 13.76
CA LYS A 58 -3.21 -5.22 13.89
C LYS A 58 -2.91 -3.73 13.78
N SER A 59 -1.86 -3.25 14.46
CA SER A 59 -1.43 -1.86 14.40
C SER A 59 -1.03 -1.45 12.98
N LEU A 60 -0.29 -2.31 12.28
CA LEU A 60 0.08 -2.10 10.88
C LEU A 60 -1.16 -2.02 9.97
N GLY A 61 -2.12 -2.95 10.12
CA GLY A 61 -3.37 -2.94 9.36
C GLY A 61 -4.17 -1.63 9.52
N ILE A 62 -4.21 -1.08 10.74
CA ILE A 62 -4.85 0.21 11.02
C ILE A 62 -4.08 1.35 10.34
N GLN A 63 -2.75 1.38 10.46
CA GLN A 63 -1.91 2.40 9.81
C GLN A 63 -2.10 2.42 8.28
N ILE A 64 -2.20 1.24 7.67
CA ILE A 64 -2.46 1.10 6.23
C ILE A 64 -3.86 1.61 5.89
N ALA A 65 -4.88 1.23 6.65
CA ALA A 65 -6.25 1.69 6.43
C ALA A 65 -6.37 3.22 6.58
N VAL A 66 -5.66 3.83 7.53
CA VAL A 66 -5.61 5.28 7.69
C VAL A 66 -4.89 5.95 6.53
N ALA A 67 -3.73 5.43 6.11
CA ALA A 67 -3.04 5.93 4.93
C ALA A 67 -3.91 5.81 3.66
N LEU A 68 -4.70 4.75 3.57
CA LEU A 68 -5.67 4.53 2.51
C LEU A 68 -6.79 5.58 2.52
N ALA A 69 -7.34 5.88 3.70
CA ALA A 69 -8.39 6.87 3.83
C ALA A 69 -7.89 8.29 3.48
N ILE A 70 -6.66 8.61 3.86
CA ILE A 70 -6.07 9.94 3.65
C ILE A 70 -5.86 10.25 2.16
N HIS A 71 -5.46 9.29 1.31
CA HIS A 71 -5.27 9.57 -0.12
C HIS A 71 -6.60 9.61 -0.91
N ASN A 72 -7.57 8.78 -0.53
CA ASN A 72 -8.87 8.73 -1.18
C ASN A 72 -9.74 9.97 -0.87
N PHE A 73 -9.49 10.63 0.26
CA PHE A 73 -10.24 11.80 0.66
C PHE A 73 -10.09 12.99 -0.33
N PRO A 74 -8.87 13.42 -0.73
CA PRO A 74 -8.67 14.40 -1.81
C PRO A 74 -9.32 14.03 -3.15
N GLU A 75 -9.36 12.75 -3.48
CA GLU A 75 -10.04 12.28 -4.70
C GLU A 75 -11.55 12.44 -4.61
N GLY A 76 -12.12 12.22 -3.43
CA GLY A 76 -13.52 12.55 -3.13
C GLY A 76 -13.80 14.04 -3.35
N LEU A 77 -12.95 14.90 -2.81
CA LEU A 77 -13.04 16.36 -2.98
C LEU A 77 -12.97 16.78 -4.46
N SER A 78 -12.08 16.19 -5.25
CA SER A 78 -12.01 16.46 -6.69
C SER A 78 -13.18 15.87 -7.47
N THR A 79 -13.73 14.73 -7.05
CA THR A 79 -14.98 14.19 -7.61
C THR A 79 -16.13 15.19 -7.45
N PHE A 80 -16.28 15.77 -6.25
CA PHE A 80 -17.25 16.84 -6.02
C PHE A 80 -16.96 18.09 -6.87
N THR A 81 -15.70 18.55 -6.86
CA THR A 81 -15.30 19.79 -7.52
C THR A 81 -15.55 19.71 -9.03
N THR A 82 -15.20 18.58 -9.65
CA THR A 82 -15.43 18.35 -11.09
C THR A 82 -16.92 18.19 -11.40
N ALA A 83 -17.69 17.53 -10.52
CA ALA A 83 -19.12 17.33 -10.70
C ALA A 83 -19.91 18.65 -10.71
N ILE A 84 -19.55 19.63 -9.88
CA ILE A 84 -20.18 20.96 -9.90
C ILE A 84 -19.59 21.86 -10.99
N ALA A 85 -18.32 21.72 -11.33
CA ALA A 85 -17.67 22.57 -12.33
C ALA A 85 -18.28 22.41 -13.74
N ASN A 86 -18.30 21.19 -14.29
CA ASN A 86 -18.83 20.93 -15.63
C ASN A 86 -19.04 19.43 -15.89
N THR A 87 -20.15 19.04 -16.50
CA THR A 87 -20.46 17.65 -16.86
C THR A 87 -19.41 16.99 -17.77
N LYS A 88 -18.84 17.72 -18.73
CA LYS A 88 -17.79 17.19 -19.61
C LYS A 88 -16.54 16.84 -18.80
N ILE A 89 -16.12 17.74 -17.91
CA ILE A 89 -14.95 17.52 -17.04
C ILE A 89 -15.23 16.37 -16.08
N SER A 90 -16.43 16.30 -15.50
CA SER A 90 -16.77 15.23 -14.56
C SER A 90 -16.80 13.84 -15.20
N VAL A 91 -17.29 13.70 -16.44
CA VAL A 91 -17.27 12.42 -17.16
C VAL A 91 -15.84 11.99 -17.49
N ILE A 92 -15.02 12.90 -18.01
CA ILE A 92 -13.60 12.61 -18.32
C ILE A 92 -12.86 12.22 -17.03
N TYR A 93 -13.06 12.99 -15.96
CA TYR A 93 -12.48 12.74 -14.65
C TYR A 93 -12.94 11.39 -14.07
N ALA A 94 -14.23 11.05 -14.16
CA ALA A 94 -14.75 9.77 -13.68
C ALA A 94 -14.11 8.58 -14.40
N ILE A 95 -13.91 8.67 -15.71
CA ILE A 95 -13.21 7.63 -16.49
C ILE A 95 -11.74 7.54 -16.06
N ALA A 96 -11.04 8.67 -15.99
CA ALA A 96 -9.63 8.71 -15.60
C ALA A 96 -9.41 8.16 -14.18
N LEU A 97 -10.26 8.57 -13.23
CA LEU A 97 -10.23 8.09 -11.85
C LEU A 97 -10.51 6.59 -11.77
N SER A 98 -11.51 6.10 -12.52
CA SER A 98 -11.84 4.67 -12.57
C SER A 98 -10.65 3.84 -13.07
N LEU A 99 -9.95 4.33 -14.11
CA LEU A 99 -8.76 3.67 -14.62
C LEU A 99 -7.60 3.69 -13.62
N HIS A 100 -7.45 4.76 -12.83
CA HIS A 100 -6.42 4.87 -11.79
C HIS A 100 -6.66 3.91 -10.61
N LYS A 101 -7.94 3.67 -10.27
CA LYS A 101 -8.33 2.79 -9.16
C LYS A 101 -8.07 1.30 -9.44
N ILE A 102 -8.06 0.89 -10.70
CA ILE A 102 -7.83 -0.52 -11.08
C ILE A 102 -6.42 -0.98 -10.64
N PRO A 103 -5.31 -0.28 -10.99
CA PRO A 103 -3.99 -0.61 -10.47
C PRO A 103 -3.86 -0.50 -8.95
N GLU A 104 -4.51 0.49 -8.33
CA GLU A 104 -4.39 0.72 -6.89
C GLU A 104 -4.97 -0.44 -6.06
N GLY A 105 -6.14 -0.97 -6.44
CA GLY A 105 -6.86 -1.99 -5.67
C GLY A 105 -6.01 -3.20 -5.22
N PRO A 106 -5.30 -3.88 -6.13
CA PRO A 106 -4.40 -4.97 -5.75
C PRO A 106 -3.22 -4.52 -4.89
N ILE A 107 -2.63 -3.35 -5.18
CA ILE A 107 -1.45 -2.81 -4.48
C ILE A 107 -1.78 -2.54 -3.01
N ILE A 108 -2.95 -1.95 -2.74
CA ILE A 108 -3.39 -1.60 -1.39
C ILE A 108 -3.88 -2.82 -0.58
N SER A 109 -4.30 -3.89 -1.27
CA SER A 109 -4.77 -5.12 -0.63
C SER A 109 -3.62 -5.94 -0.06
N LEU A 110 -2.43 -5.86 -0.66
CA LEU A 110 -1.25 -6.62 -0.25
C LEU A 110 -0.79 -6.35 1.20
N PRO A 111 -0.63 -5.09 1.65
CA PRO A 111 -0.24 -4.80 3.03
C PRO A 111 -1.34 -5.19 4.06
N ILE A 112 -2.63 -5.08 3.71
CA ILE A 112 -3.74 -5.57 4.55
C ILE A 112 -3.78 -7.10 4.60
N TYR A 113 -3.40 -7.77 3.50
CA TYR A 113 -3.27 -9.22 3.47
C TYR A 113 -2.22 -9.73 4.45
N TYR A 114 -1.08 -9.05 4.59
CA TYR A 114 -0.08 -9.42 5.60
C TYR A 114 -0.59 -9.33 7.04
N ALA A 115 -1.58 -8.47 7.31
CA ALA A 115 -2.21 -8.37 8.63
C ALA A 115 -3.39 -9.34 8.83
N THR A 116 -4.10 -9.71 7.76
CA THR A 116 -5.39 -10.46 7.84
C THR A 116 -5.31 -11.91 7.38
N GLY A 117 -4.26 -12.30 6.66
CA GLY A 117 -4.03 -13.65 6.13
C GLY A 117 -4.98 -14.10 5.01
N SER A 118 -5.96 -13.28 4.61
CA SER A 118 -6.96 -13.63 3.59
C SER A 118 -7.03 -12.59 2.49
N ARG A 119 -6.75 -13.01 1.25
CA ARG A 119 -6.72 -12.14 0.06
C ARG A 119 -8.06 -11.44 -0.17
N TRP A 120 -9.16 -12.19 -0.05
CA TRP A 120 -10.50 -11.67 -0.28
C TRP A 120 -10.94 -10.69 0.81
N LYS A 121 -10.66 -11.01 2.09
CA LYS A 121 -10.94 -10.08 3.20
C LYS A 121 -10.12 -8.80 3.07
N ALA A 122 -8.84 -8.90 2.74
CA ALA A 122 -7.97 -7.76 2.55
C ALA A 122 -8.48 -6.83 1.44
N PHE A 123 -8.90 -7.40 0.31
CA PHE A 123 -9.49 -6.66 -0.79
C PHE A 123 -10.78 -5.95 -0.41
N ILE A 124 -11.72 -6.65 0.25
CA ILE A 124 -12.98 -6.03 0.69
C ILE A 124 -12.72 -4.91 1.69
N ILE A 125 -11.86 -5.12 2.69
CA ILE A 125 -11.52 -4.08 3.67
C ILE A 125 -10.92 -2.85 2.96
N ALA A 126 -9.98 -3.06 2.05
CA ALA A 126 -9.38 -1.99 1.26
C ALA A 126 -10.43 -1.23 0.44
N ALA A 127 -11.29 -1.96 -0.29
CA ALA A 127 -12.33 -1.38 -1.11
C ALA A 127 -13.36 -0.59 -0.28
N THR A 128 -13.81 -1.13 0.85
CA THR A 128 -14.77 -0.45 1.73
C THR A 128 -14.17 0.83 2.31
N VAL A 129 -12.93 0.79 2.80
CA VAL A 129 -12.26 1.99 3.33
C VAL A 129 -12.06 3.03 2.22
N GLY A 130 -11.66 2.60 1.02
CA GLY A 130 -11.45 3.50 -0.11
C GLY A 130 -12.74 4.19 -0.57
N ILE A 131 -13.81 3.42 -0.81
CA ILE A 131 -15.11 3.97 -1.21
C ILE A 131 -15.65 4.91 -0.13
N THR A 132 -15.61 4.48 1.14
CA THR A 132 -16.16 5.29 2.24
C THR A 132 -15.42 6.61 2.38
N SER A 133 -14.09 6.61 2.32
CA SER A 133 -13.28 7.82 2.42
C SER A 133 -13.44 8.76 1.23
N GLN A 134 -13.56 8.23 0.01
CA GLN A 134 -13.86 9.03 -1.18
C GLN A 134 -15.25 9.67 -1.10
N MET A 135 -16.28 8.90 -0.69
CA MET A 135 -17.62 9.45 -0.49
C MET A 135 -17.65 10.53 0.59
N LEU A 136 -16.91 10.35 1.68
CA LEU A 136 -16.76 11.35 2.74
C LEU A 136 -16.10 12.64 2.21
N GLY A 137 -15.05 12.53 1.39
CA GLY A 137 -14.42 13.70 0.76
C GLY A 137 -15.36 14.47 -0.16
N ALA A 138 -16.11 13.76 -1.00
CA ALA A 138 -17.09 14.37 -1.90
C ALA A 138 -18.24 15.03 -1.13
N LEU A 139 -18.75 14.35 -0.10
CA LEU A 139 -19.83 14.85 0.75
C LEU A 139 -19.39 16.09 1.55
N GLN A 140 -18.18 16.07 2.11
CA GLN A 140 -17.61 17.23 2.80
C GLN A 140 -17.49 18.41 1.85
N GLY A 141 -17.00 18.18 0.62
CA GLY A 141 -16.96 19.20 -0.42
C GLY A 141 -18.34 19.80 -0.69
N TYR A 142 -19.35 18.94 -0.85
CA TYR A 142 -20.73 19.36 -1.07
C TYR A 142 -21.28 20.21 0.07
N ILE A 143 -21.22 19.73 1.31
CA ILE A 143 -21.81 20.42 2.46
C ILE A 143 -21.16 21.80 2.67
N VAL A 144 -19.84 21.91 2.49
CA VAL A 144 -19.11 23.15 2.79
C VAL A 144 -19.19 24.16 1.65
N PHE A 145 -19.07 23.72 0.39
CA PHE A 145 -18.80 24.62 -0.72
C PHE A 145 -19.97 24.83 -1.68
N VAL A 146 -21.04 24.03 -1.60
CA VAL A 146 -22.16 24.13 -2.57
C VAL A 146 -22.85 25.50 -2.53
N THR A 147 -22.95 26.13 -1.36
CA THR A 147 -23.66 27.41 -1.18
C THR A 147 -22.84 28.63 -1.58
N VAL A 148 -21.50 28.49 -1.65
CA VAL A 148 -20.55 29.58 -1.92
C VAL A 148 -19.78 29.35 -3.22
N TRP A 149 -20.27 28.47 -4.08
CA TRP A 149 -19.56 28.03 -5.28
C TRP A 149 -19.30 29.18 -6.27
N ASN A 150 -18.03 29.35 -6.64
CA ASN A 150 -17.58 30.27 -7.69
C ASN A 150 -16.21 29.82 -8.24
N GLU A 151 -15.69 30.52 -9.25
CA GLU A 151 -14.40 30.20 -9.89
C GLU A 151 -13.20 30.26 -8.93
N ALA A 152 -13.21 31.15 -7.94
CA ALA A 152 -12.15 31.24 -6.96
C ALA A 152 -12.14 30.03 -6.01
N VAL A 153 -13.33 29.57 -5.58
CA VAL A 153 -13.49 28.37 -4.74
C VAL A 153 -13.06 27.13 -5.50
N SER A 154 -13.49 26.96 -6.75
CA SER A 154 -13.10 25.80 -7.56
C SER A 154 -11.59 25.79 -7.82
N GLY A 155 -10.99 26.93 -8.16
CA GLY A 155 -9.54 27.06 -8.34
C GLY A 155 -8.75 26.72 -7.07
N PHE A 156 -9.21 27.22 -5.90
CA PHE A 156 -8.62 26.88 -4.61
C PHE A 156 -8.72 25.38 -4.30
N LEU A 157 -9.89 24.76 -4.52
CA LEU A 157 -10.10 23.34 -4.27
C LEU A 157 -9.25 22.46 -5.18
N PHE A 158 -9.15 22.79 -6.47
CA PHE A 158 -8.27 22.07 -7.40
C PHE A 158 -6.79 22.22 -7.02
N ALA A 159 -6.34 23.40 -6.61
CA ALA A 159 -4.98 23.61 -6.13
C ALA A 159 -4.70 22.81 -4.85
N PHE A 160 -5.63 22.81 -3.89
CA PHE A 160 -5.52 22.05 -2.65
C PHE A 160 -5.46 20.55 -2.91
N VAL A 161 -6.38 20.01 -3.71
CA VAL A 161 -6.41 18.57 -4.05
C VAL A 161 -5.12 18.18 -4.76
N THR A 162 -4.72 18.92 -5.81
CA THR A 162 -3.49 18.64 -6.56
C THR A 162 -2.26 18.67 -5.65
N GLY A 163 -2.15 19.67 -4.77
CA GLY A 163 -1.05 19.77 -3.81
C GLY A 163 -1.03 18.60 -2.82
N SER A 164 -2.20 18.17 -2.34
CA SER A 164 -2.30 17.03 -1.41
C SER A 164 -1.92 15.69 -2.06
N LEU A 165 -2.36 15.45 -3.30
CA LEU A 165 -1.98 14.25 -4.07
C LEU A 165 -0.48 14.26 -4.39
N LEU A 166 0.08 15.40 -4.77
CA LEU A 166 1.52 15.56 -4.97
C LEU A 166 2.31 15.27 -3.68
N TYR A 167 1.85 15.78 -2.53
CA TYR A 167 2.47 15.48 -1.24
C TYR A 167 2.50 13.98 -0.94
N VAL A 168 1.38 13.28 -1.17
CA VAL A 168 1.29 11.82 -1.00
C VAL A 168 2.27 11.10 -1.94
N ILE A 169 2.38 11.52 -3.20
CA ILE A 169 3.32 10.94 -4.15
C ILE A 169 4.76 11.07 -3.62
N LEU A 170 5.16 12.28 -3.25
CA LEU A 170 6.53 12.58 -2.80
C LEU A 170 6.90 11.89 -1.49
N HIS A 171 6.00 11.88 -0.50
CA HIS A 171 6.32 11.40 0.85
C HIS A 171 5.97 9.93 1.10
N ARG A 172 5.12 9.32 0.27
CA ARG A 172 4.65 7.94 0.47
C ARG A 172 5.00 7.06 -0.71
N MET A 173 4.54 7.40 -1.91
CA MET A 173 4.64 6.50 -3.08
C MET A 173 6.08 6.36 -3.58
N ILE A 174 6.82 7.46 -3.72
CA ILE A 174 8.21 7.45 -4.17
C ILE A 174 9.12 6.66 -3.20
N PRO A 175 9.11 6.93 -1.87
CA PRO A 175 9.88 6.15 -0.91
C PRO A 175 9.48 4.67 -0.89
N LEU A 176 8.18 4.38 -0.99
CA LEU A 176 7.70 3.00 -1.04
C LEU A 176 8.23 2.26 -2.27
N ALA A 177 8.14 2.87 -3.45
CA ALA A 177 8.64 2.27 -4.67
C ALA A 177 10.15 2.03 -4.64
N ARG A 178 10.94 2.97 -4.08
CA ARG A 178 12.38 2.79 -3.84
C ARG A 178 12.70 1.69 -2.84
N SER A 179 11.84 1.46 -1.84
CA SER A 179 12.02 0.35 -0.89
C SER A 179 11.88 -1.03 -1.56
N TYR A 180 11.12 -1.12 -2.66
CA TYR A 180 10.97 -2.35 -3.45
C TYR A 180 12.06 -2.53 -4.53
N ASP A 181 12.77 -1.47 -4.91
CA ASP A 181 13.91 -1.52 -5.83
C ASP A 181 15.10 -0.69 -5.29
N PRO A 182 15.83 -1.21 -4.28
CA PRO A 182 16.89 -0.46 -3.61
C PRO A 182 18.07 -0.08 -4.54
N GLN A 183 18.25 -0.82 -5.64
CA GLN A 183 19.33 -0.62 -6.61
C GLN A 183 18.94 0.30 -7.77
N ASP A 184 17.70 0.84 -7.76
CA ASP A 184 17.17 1.73 -8.80
C ASP A 184 17.30 1.17 -10.22
N LYS A 185 17.11 -0.15 -10.36
CA LYS A 185 17.27 -0.84 -11.64
C LYS A 185 16.07 -0.60 -12.58
N TYR A 186 14.87 -0.45 -12.00
CA TYR A 186 13.60 -0.37 -12.70
C TYR A 186 12.78 0.85 -12.28
N TYR A 187 12.87 1.27 -11.02
CA TYR A 187 12.04 2.33 -10.43
C TYR A 187 12.04 3.62 -11.26
N THR A 188 13.22 4.20 -11.55
CA THR A 188 13.31 5.45 -12.31
C THR A 188 12.70 5.34 -13.71
N TYR A 189 12.97 4.25 -14.44
CA TYR A 189 12.39 4.02 -15.77
C TYR A 189 10.86 3.88 -15.72
N CYS A 190 10.32 3.21 -14.71
CA CYS A 190 8.87 3.05 -14.53
C CYS A 190 8.18 4.39 -14.22
N VAL A 191 8.78 5.24 -13.38
CA VAL A 191 8.23 6.58 -13.10
C VAL A 191 8.28 7.47 -14.33
N CYS A 192 9.42 7.54 -15.02
CA CYS A 192 9.56 8.36 -16.22
C CYS A 192 8.63 7.89 -17.36
N SER A 193 8.54 6.58 -17.58
CA SER A 193 7.63 6.02 -18.60
C SER A 193 6.17 6.24 -18.26
N GLY A 194 5.78 6.13 -16.99
CA GLY A 194 4.43 6.45 -16.53
C GLY A 194 4.07 7.92 -16.75
N LEU A 195 4.97 8.84 -16.40
CA LEU A 195 4.79 10.28 -16.65
C LEU A 195 4.67 10.58 -18.15
N PHE A 196 5.54 9.98 -18.96
CA PHE A 196 5.49 10.12 -20.41
C PHE A 196 4.18 9.59 -21.02
N PHE A 197 3.72 8.43 -20.56
CA PHE A 197 2.44 7.87 -20.97
C PHE A 197 1.27 8.81 -20.66
N PHE A 198 1.19 9.32 -19.42
CA PHE A 198 0.13 10.25 -19.05
C PHE A 198 0.23 11.59 -19.78
N ALA A 199 1.43 12.08 -20.08
CA ALA A 199 1.62 13.29 -20.89
C ALA A 199 1.08 13.12 -22.31
N ILE A 200 1.33 11.97 -22.94
CA ILE A 200 0.76 11.64 -24.27
C ILE A 200 -0.76 11.58 -24.18
N VAL A 201 -1.30 10.84 -23.20
CA VAL A 201 -2.75 10.71 -23.01
C VAL A 201 -3.39 12.10 -22.84
N ALA A 202 -2.83 12.95 -21.98
CA ALA A 202 -3.32 14.31 -21.77
C ALA A 202 -3.34 15.14 -23.06
N SER A 203 -2.30 15.03 -23.90
CA SER A 203 -2.22 15.73 -25.19
C SER A 203 -3.34 15.34 -26.17
N PHE A 204 -3.96 14.16 -26.04
CA PHE A 204 -5.09 13.75 -26.90
C PHE A 204 -6.43 14.34 -26.46
N PHE A 205 -6.56 14.79 -25.20
CA PHE A 205 -7.82 15.28 -24.65
C PHE A 205 -7.95 16.81 -24.67
N ASP A 206 -6.97 17.53 -25.23
CA ASP A 206 -6.89 19.00 -25.21
C ASP A 206 -7.15 19.58 -23.80
N LEU A 207 -6.64 18.89 -22.75
CA LEU A 207 -6.68 19.34 -21.36
C LEU A 207 -5.61 20.39 -21.06
#